data_AF-A0AAD9Y2R5-F1
#
_entry.id   AF-A0AAD9Y2R5-F1
#
_cell.length_a   1.000
_cell.length_b   1.000
_cell.length_c   1.000
_cell.angle_alpha   90.00
_cell.angle_beta   90.00
_cell.angle_gamma   90.00
#
_symmetry.space_group_name_H-M   'P 1'
#
loop_
_entity.id
_entity.type
_entity.pdbx_description
1 polymer ?
#
loop_
_entity_poly.entity_id
_entity_poly.type
_entity_poly.pdbx_seq_one_letter_code
_entity_poly.pdbx_strand_id
1 'polypeptide(L)'
;MASSTAAASGRDSDENIANLWIREIRRHFQGERLIVQPLEWTARHLQLLRCTINELPESSRNPSQLQPVPNTPQPSPEVATDWARTVVTRYPGEVARAVGSLLEFYSFTKLSLPQHDDNKAAFTDPYIAAILIAQAQRLRKENAHSNRTTDPRVKSSKTYLQYKVQLLKSVQMGIRRKQLWLYTAFVTDAFLDKLAYPSQRSESHLDIWYRGIESEPYETFPQRVIEAMHHNPRGEKRRGGDDELENQDGPQSCTAKR
;
A
#
# COMPACT_ATOMS: atom_id res chain seq x y z
N MET A 1 59.94 28.13 -18.83
CA MET A 1 59.60 26.80 -19.38
C MET A 1 58.91 26.00 -18.28
N ALA A 2 57.89 25.24 -18.68
CA ALA A 2 57.10 24.25 -17.94
C ALA A 2 56.18 24.73 -16.79
N SER A 3 54.92 24.93 -17.17
CA SER A 3 53.72 24.75 -16.36
C SER A 3 53.58 23.30 -15.87
N SER A 4 52.98 23.08 -14.70
CA SER A 4 52.22 21.85 -14.46
C SER A 4 51.11 22.08 -13.43
N THR A 5 49.89 22.06 -13.96
CA THR A 5 48.61 22.07 -13.25
C THR A 5 48.29 20.69 -12.67
N ALA A 6 48.00 20.60 -11.37
CA ALA A 6 47.38 19.42 -10.77
C ALA A 6 46.02 19.83 -10.19
N ALA A 7 44.97 19.44 -10.90
CA ALA A 7 43.59 19.49 -10.45
C ALA A 7 42.97 18.11 -10.70
N ALA A 8 42.25 17.60 -9.68
CA ALA A 8 41.20 16.58 -9.72
C ALA A 8 41.41 15.51 -8.64
N SER A 9 40.66 15.62 -7.55
CA SER A 9 40.15 14.45 -6.79
C SER A 9 39.26 14.98 -5.66
N GLY A 10 37.95 14.94 -5.84
CA GLY A 10 37.00 15.45 -4.85
C GLY A 10 35.55 15.26 -5.30
N ARG A 11 35.17 14.03 -5.66
CA ARG A 11 33.77 13.68 -5.97
C ARG A 11 33.29 12.30 -5.46
N ASP A 12 34.08 11.58 -4.67
CA ASP A 12 33.70 10.23 -4.19
C ASP A 12 33.22 10.19 -2.72
N SER A 13 33.05 11.33 -2.05
CA SER A 13 32.76 11.38 -0.61
C SER A 13 31.27 11.20 -0.26
N ASP A 14 30.35 11.43 -1.21
CA ASP A 14 28.91 11.47 -0.91
C ASP A 14 28.23 10.10 -1.03
N GLU A 15 28.80 9.14 -1.76
CA GLU A 15 28.24 7.77 -1.86
C GLU A 15 28.55 6.89 -0.64
N ASN A 16 29.56 7.25 0.17
CA ASN A 16 30.01 6.44 1.30
C ASN A 16 29.24 6.73 2.61
N ILE A 17 28.52 7.85 2.70
CA ILE A 17 27.75 8.26 3.89
C ILE A 17 26.47 7.43 4.02
N ALA A 18 25.82 7.11 2.91
CA ALA A 18 24.53 6.42 2.93
C ALA A 18 24.63 4.97 3.46
N ASN A 19 25.78 4.30 3.29
CA ASN A 19 25.98 2.91 3.69
C ASN A 19 26.22 2.69 5.18
N LEU A 20 26.51 3.74 5.94
CA LEU A 20 26.85 3.62 7.36
C LEU A 20 25.64 3.82 8.30
N TRP A 21 24.52 4.38 7.85
CA TRP A 21 23.60 5.04 8.76
C TRP A 21 22.61 4.19 9.57
N ILE A 22 22.15 3.01 9.15
CA ILE A 22 21.18 2.27 9.99
C ILE A 22 21.81 1.66 11.25
N ARG A 23 23.07 1.21 11.17
CA ARG A 23 23.78 0.67 12.34
C ARG A 23 24.29 1.80 13.24
N GLU A 24 24.74 2.93 12.67
CA GLU A 24 25.11 4.13 13.42
C GLU A 24 23.91 4.80 14.10
N ILE A 25 22.75 4.92 13.43
CA ILE A 25 21.49 5.42 14.03
C ILE A 25 21.06 4.52 15.20
N ARG A 26 21.17 3.19 15.05
CA ARG A 26 20.94 2.24 16.14
C ARG A 26 21.90 2.41 17.31
N ARG A 27 23.08 2.98 17.07
CA ARG A 27 24.11 3.17 18.09
C ARG A 27 23.92 4.47 18.87
N HIS A 28 23.48 5.54 18.20
CA HIS A 28 23.25 6.84 18.82
C HIS A 28 21.87 7.01 19.47
N PHE A 29 20.86 6.25 19.07
CA PHE A 29 19.49 6.42 19.56
C PHE A 29 18.91 5.12 20.17
N GLN A 30 19.65 4.52 21.11
CA GLN A 30 19.18 3.33 21.83
C GLN A 30 18.06 3.69 22.82
N GLY A 31 16.80 3.55 22.41
CA GLY A 31 15.63 3.70 23.28
C GLY A 31 14.56 4.66 22.76
N GLU A 32 14.83 5.38 21.69
CA GLU A 32 13.85 6.29 21.08
C GLU A 32 12.98 5.54 20.06
N ARG A 33 11.66 5.72 20.18
CA ARG A 33 10.70 5.22 19.18
C ARG A 33 10.82 6.09 17.92
N LEU A 34 11.06 5.47 16.77
CA LEU A 34 10.89 6.10 15.47
C LEU A 34 9.41 6.46 15.28
N ILE A 35 9.03 7.65 15.75
CA ILE A 35 7.83 8.32 15.29
C ILE A 35 8.17 8.79 13.89
N VAL A 36 7.47 8.25 12.89
CA VAL A 36 7.62 8.68 11.50
C VAL A 36 7.01 10.08 11.36
N GLN A 37 7.67 11.11 11.92
CA GLN A 37 7.61 12.44 11.33
C GLN A 37 8.20 12.33 9.92
N PRO A 38 7.81 13.19 8.96
CA PRO A 38 8.16 13.01 7.56
C PRO A 38 9.69 13.18 7.39
N LEU A 39 10.38 12.07 7.58
CA LEU A 39 11.77 11.87 7.21
C LEU A 39 11.86 11.93 5.69
N GLU A 40 13.05 12.22 5.17
CA GLU A 40 13.34 12.12 3.75
C GLU A 40 13.32 10.64 3.35
N TRP A 41 12.12 10.12 3.08
CA TRP A 41 11.93 8.75 2.63
C TRP A 41 12.60 8.61 1.24
N THR A 42 13.52 7.66 1.13
CA THR A 42 14.29 7.40 -0.09
C THR A 42 13.95 6.00 -0.59
N ALA A 43 14.26 5.71 -1.85
CA ALA A 43 14.12 4.34 -2.38
C ALA A 43 14.90 3.32 -1.55
N ARG A 44 16.03 3.73 -0.96
CA ARG A 44 16.83 2.92 -0.05
C ARG A 44 16.04 2.51 1.21
N HIS A 45 15.25 3.42 1.78
CA HIS A 45 14.39 3.11 2.92
C HIS A 45 13.38 2.00 2.58
N LEU A 46 12.79 2.02 1.37
CA LEU A 46 11.91 0.94 0.92
C LEU A 46 12.63 -0.42 0.85
N GLN A 47 13.84 -0.45 0.29
CA GLN A 47 14.64 -1.68 0.18
C GLN A 47 14.97 -2.28 1.55
N LEU A 48 15.37 -1.44 2.51
CA LEU A 48 15.69 -1.86 3.88
C LEU A 48 14.47 -2.42 4.61
N LEU A 49 13.29 -1.84 4.37
CA LEU A 49 12.03 -2.33 4.91
C LEU A 49 11.51 -3.57 4.20
N ARG A 50 12.12 -3.96 3.07
CA ARG A 50 11.64 -5.01 2.17
C ARG A 50 10.23 -4.69 1.68
N CYS A 51 10.01 -3.44 1.30
CA CYS A 51 8.79 -3.00 0.66
C CYS A 51 8.84 -3.37 -0.82
N THR A 52 7.81 -4.05 -1.31
CA THR A 52 7.61 -4.28 -2.75
C THR A 52 6.42 -3.45 -3.22
N ILE A 53 6.53 -2.84 -4.40
CA ILE A 53 5.44 -2.10 -5.03
C ILE A 53 5.12 -2.85 -6.32
N ASN A 54 3.94 -3.45 -6.38
CA ASN A 54 3.50 -4.32 -7.46
C ASN A 54 2.30 -3.70 -8.17
N GLU A 55 2.32 -3.76 -9.50
CA GLU A 55 1.16 -3.44 -10.30
C GLU A 55 0.15 -4.57 -10.20
N LEU A 56 -1.09 -4.24 -9.92
CA LEU A 56 -2.17 -5.21 -9.91
C LEU A 56 -2.59 -5.47 -11.36
N PRO A 57 -2.53 -6.72 -11.85
CA PRO A 57 -2.86 -6.99 -13.24
C PRO A 57 -4.28 -6.53 -13.56
N GLU A 58 -4.45 -5.96 -14.75
CA GLU A 58 -5.73 -5.46 -15.25
C GLU A 58 -6.73 -6.58 -15.58
N SER A 59 -6.33 -7.85 -15.39
CA SER A 59 -6.98 -9.08 -15.84
C SER A 59 -8.40 -9.32 -15.29
N SER A 60 -8.91 -8.47 -14.38
CA SER A 60 -10.31 -8.54 -13.95
C SER A 60 -11.23 -7.50 -14.59
N ARG A 61 -10.72 -6.60 -15.45
CA ARG A 61 -11.59 -5.69 -16.21
C ARG A 61 -12.31 -6.53 -17.25
N ASN A 62 -13.55 -6.88 -16.98
CA ASN A 62 -14.50 -7.27 -18.00
C ASN A 62 -15.19 -5.97 -18.46
N PRO A 63 -14.63 -5.22 -19.44
CA PRO A 63 -15.16 -3.92 -19.85
C PRO A 63 -16.62 -4.00 -20.31
N SER A 64 -17.09 -5.20 -20.63
CA SER A 64 -18.43 -5.48 -21.13
C SER A 64 -19.55 -5.40 -20.08
N GLN A 65 -19.26 -5.34 -18.77
CA GLN A 65 -20.32 -5.36 -17.74
C GLN A 65 -20.78 -3.99 -17.22
N LEU A 66 -20.11 -2.90 -17.58
CA LEU A 66 -20.51 -1.54 -17.17
C LEU A 66 -20.98 -0.71 -18.38
N GLN A 67 -21.89 -1.25 -19.18
CA GLN A 67 -22.50 -0.45 -20.24
C GLN A 67 -23.30 0.72 -19.63
N PRO A 68 -23.09 1.96 -20.09
CA PRO A 68 -23.86 3.11 -19.62
C PRO A 68 -25.35 2.89 -19.89
N VAL A 69 -26.19 3.15 -18.90
CA VAL A 69 -27.65 3.17 -19.09
C VAL A 69 -27.94 4.26 -20.14
N PRO A 70 -28.60 3.95 -21.28
CA PRO A 70 -28.64 4.83 -22.46
C PRO A 70 -29.26 6.23 -22.29
N ASN A 71 -29.81 6.59 -21.12
CA ASN A 71 -30.61 7.81 -20.94
C ASN A 71 -30.21 8.66 -19.71
N THR A 72 -29.03 8.46 -19.14
CA THR A 72 -28.59 9.30 -18.00
C THR A 72 -27.86 10.55 -18.52
N PRO A 73 -28.34 11.77 -18.22
CA PRO A 73 -27.67 13.00 -18.65
C PRO A 73 -26.27 13.12 -18.04
N GLN A 74 -25.30 13.50 -18.87
CA GLN A 74 -23.88 13.60 -18.53
C GLN A 74 -23.65 14.66 -17.44
N PRO A 75 -23.16 14.32 -16.23
CA PRO A 75 -22.86 15.31 -15.20
C PRO A 75 -21.62 16.14 -15.58
N SER A 76 -21.67 17.44 -15.31
CA SER A 76 -20.55 18.35 -15.58
C SER A 76 -19.33 18.01 -14.70
N PRO A 77 -18.09 18.35 -15.11
CA PRO A 77 -16.88 18.10 -14.34
C PRO A 77 -16.87 18.77 -12.95
N GLU A 78 -17.66 19.83 -12.72
CA GLU A 78 -17.82 20.45 -11.40
C GLU A 78 -18.58 19.51 -10.43
N VAL A 79 -19.55 18.75 -10.96
CA VAL A 79 -20.34 17.77 -10.21
C VAL A 79 -19.48 16.60 -9.74
N ALA A 80 -18.43 16.22 -10.49
CA ALA A 80 -17.51 15.15 -10.09
C ALA A 80 -16.66 15.54 -8.86
N THR A 81 -16.23 16.80 -8.77
CA THR A 81 -15.53 17.32 -7.58
C THR A 81 -16.46 17.49 -6.38
N ASP A 82 -17.71 17.91 -6.61
CA ASP A 82 -18.71 17.99 -5.55
C ASP A 82 -19.15 16.60 -5.08
N TRP A 83 -19.14 15.61 -5.98
CA TRP A 83 -19.34 14.20 -5.64
C TRP A 83 -18.24 13.68 -4.71
N ALA A 84 -16.97 14.00 -4.93
CA ALA A 84 -15.90 13.59 -4.00
C ALA A 84 -16.14 14.13 -2.57
N ARG A 85 -16.64 15.36 -2.43
CA ARG A 85 -17.11 15.92 -1.15
C ARG A 85 -18.36 15.22 -0.62
N THR A 86 -19.31 14.91 -1.49
CA THR A 86 -20.59 14.27 -1.14
C THR A 86 -20.42 12.80 -0.76
N VAL A 87 -19.45 12.08 -1.29
CA VAL A 87 -19.17 10.67 -0.93
C VAL A 87 -18.68 10.56 0.49
N VAL A 88 -17.82 11.51 0.90
CA VAL A 88 -17.34 11.63 2.27
C VAL A 88 -18.50 11.83 3.25
N THR A 89 -19.56 12.56 2.84
CA THR A 89 -20.72 12.82 3.69
C THR A 89 -21.82 11.76 3.60
N ARG A 90 -21.97 11.06 2.46
CA ARG A 90 -23.10 10.17 2.16
C ARG A 90 -22.84 8.68 2.43
N TYR A 91 -21.57 8.25 2.52
CA TYR A 91 -21.22 6.86 2.86
C TYR A 91 -20.64 6.76 4.28
N PRO A 92 -21.47 6.81 5.34
CA PRO A 92 -21.00 6.64 6.70
C PRO A 92 -20.46 5.22 6.88
N GLY A 93 -19.14 5.09 7.07
CA GLY A 93 -18.48 3.79 7.22
C GLY A 93 -17.01 3.79 6.82
N GLU A 94 -16.50 2.61 6.43
CA GLU A 94 -15.10 2.40 6.04
C GLU A 94 -14.67 3.29 4.87
N VAL A 95 -15.57 3.57 3.93
CA VAL A 95 -15.31 4.44 2.77
C VAL A 95 -15.15 5.90 3.19
N ALA A 96 -16.01 6.45 4.05
CA ALA A 96 -15.82 7.82 4.56
C ALA A 96 -14.56 7.95 5.44
N ARG A 97 -14.18 6.92 6.21
CA ARG A 97 -12.89 6.94 6.94
C ARG A 97 -11.70 6.90 6.00
N ALA A 98 -11.75 6.06 4.97
CA ALA A 98 -10.68 5.96 3.98
C ALA A 98 -10.54 7.27 3.16
N VAL A 99 -11.65 7.80 2.65
CA VAL A 99 -11.68 9.01 1.81
C VAL A 99 -11.46 10.29 2.63
N GLY A 100 -12.03 10.40 3.83
CA GLY A 100 -11.80 11.53 4.74
C GLY A 100 -10.35 11.60 5.22
N SER A 101 -9.77 10.45 5.59
CA SER A 101 -8.34 10.38 5.94
C SER A 101 -7.41 10.65 4.77
N LEU A 102 -7.88 10.43 3.54
CA LEU A 102 -7.15 10.72 2.31
C LEU A 102 -7.09 12.22 2.02
N LEU A 103 -8.21 12.92 2.19
CA LEU A 103 -8.33 14.36 1.96
C LEU A 103 -7.58 15.21 3.00
N GLU A 104 -7.60 14.83 4.28
CA GLU A 104 -6.87 15.57 5.33
C GLU A 104 -5.34 15.42 5.23
N PHE A 105 -4.84 14.25 4.83
CA PHE A 105 -3.38 14.04 4.74
C PHE A 105 -2.76 14.73 3.51
N TYR A 106 -3.49 14.76 2.39
CA TYR A 106 -3.03 15.39 1.15
C TYR A 106 -3.10 16.91 1.16
N SER A 107 -3.99 17.51 1.95
CA SER A 107 -4.01 18.97 2.12
C SER A 107 -2.81 19.47 2.93
N PHE A 108 -2.20 18.63 3.75
CA PHE A 108 -1.01 18.98 4.56
C PHE A 108 0.32 18.82 3.81
N THR A 109 0.34 18.05 2.72
CA THR A 109 1.57 17.79 1.96
C THR A 109 1.34 18.03 0.48
N LYS A 110 1.30 19.30 0.09
CA LYS A 110 1.72 19.72 -1.26
C LYS A 110 3.24 19.54 -1.35
N LEU A 111 3.69 18.30 -1.22
CA LEU A 111 5.05 17.91 -1.54
C LEU A 111 5.14 18.00 -3.06
N SER A 112 5.65 19.13 -3.53
CA SER A 112 6.11 19.30 -4.91
C SER A 112 7.30 18.36 -5.10
N LEU A 113 7.04 17.06 -5.17
CA LEU A 113 8.04 16.08 -5.52
C LEU A 113 8.51 16.38 -6.94
N PRO A 114 9.83 16.38 -7.21
CA PRO A 114 10.35 16.54 -8.55
C PRO A 114 9.69 15.50 -9.45
N GLN A 115 8.94 15.98 -10.45
CA GLN A 115 8.38 15.13 -11.49
C GLN A 115 9.56 14.51 -12.23
N HIS A 116 9.80 13.23 -12.00
CA HIS A 116 10.78 12.47 -12.77
C HIS A 116 10.09 12.06 -14.08
N ASP A 117 10.62 12.52 -15.22
CA ASP A 117 10.04 12.28 -16.56
C ASP A 117 10.06 10.81 -17.02
N ASP A 118 10.65 9.93 -16.21
CA ASP A 118 10.61 8.49 -16.45
C ASP A 118 9.28 7.93 -15.95
N ASN A 119 8.37 7.65 -16.89
CA ASN A 119 7.04 7.07 -16.63
C ASN A 119 7.03 5.87 -15.67
N LYS A 120 8.15 5.14 -15.52
CA LYS A 120 8.27 4.00 -14.59
C LYS A 120 8.65 4.41 -13.16
N ALA A 121 9.39 5.50 -12.99
CA ALA A 121 9.82 6.00 -11.67
C ALA A 121 8.67 6.63 -10.88
N ALA A 122 7.66 7.18 -11.58
CA ALA A 122 6.51 7.85 -10.97
C ALA A 122 5.69 6.96 -10.00
N PHE A 123 5.77 5.63 -10.16
CA PHE A 123 5.05 4.65 -9.33
C PHE A 123 5.84 4.17 -8.11
N THR A 124 7.15 4.44 -8.05
CA THR A 124 8.02 4.02 -6.94
C THR A 124 8.31 5.21 -6.02
N ASP A 125 7.25 5.95 -5.68
CA ASP A 125 7.34 7.09 -4.79
C ASP A 125 7.45 6.59 -3.33
N PRO A 126 8.59 6.78 -2.64
CA PRO A 126 8.79 6.23 -1.29
C PRO A 126 7.86 6.84 -0.24
N TYR A 127 7.28 8.01 -0.52
CA TYR A 127 6.29 8.63 0.37
C TYR A 127 4.95 7.87 0.36
N ILE A 128 4.64 7.11 -0.70
CA ILE A 128 3.45 6.24 -0.72
C ILE A 128 3.53 5.22 0.42
N ALA A 129 4.67 4.54 0.56
CA ALA A 129 4.86 3.58 1.63
C ALA A 129 4.79 4.25 3.00
N ALA A 130 5.42 5.42 3.15
CA ALA A 130 5.39 6.19 4.39
C ALA A 130 3.95 6.52 4.84
N ILE A 131 3.11 7.00 3.91
CA ILE A 131 1.72 7.35 4.19
C ILE A 131 0.91 6.11 4.58
N LEU A 132 1.04 5.01 3.84
CA LEU A 132 0.33 3.75 4.14
C LEU A 132 0.75 3.18 5.51
N ILE A 133 2.03 3.26 5.85
CA ILE A 133 2.54 2.84 7.16
C ILE A 133 1.99 3.74 8.27
N ALA A 134 1.97 5.06 8.07
CA ALA A 134 1.40 6.01 9.02
C ALA A 134 -0.10 5.74 9.27
N GLN A 135 -0.86 5.46 8.20
CA GLN A 135 -2.26 5.04 8.32
C GLN A 135 -2.40 3.76 9.15
N ALA A 136 -1.56 2.74 8.91
CA ALA A 136 -1.61 1.49 9.66
C ALA A 136 -1.26 1.70 11.14
N GLN A 137 -0.28 2.56 11.45
CA GLN A 137 0.05 2.95 12.81
C GLN A 137 -1.14 3.66 13.50
N ARG A 138 -1.90 4.50 12.79
CA ARG A 138 -3.11 5.14 13.32
C ARG A 138 -4.18 4.09 13.64
N LEU A 139 -4.49 3.19 12.71
CA LEU A 139 -5.46 2.10 12.90
C LEU A 139 -5.07 1.20 14.09
N ARG A 140 -3.77 0.90 14.24
CA ARG A 140 -3.26 0.16 15.40
C ARG A 140 -3.55 0.86 16.72
N LYS A 141 -3.35 2.19 16.78
CA LYS A 141 -3.67 2.99 17.97
C LYS A 141 -5.18 2.97 18.26
N GLU A 142 -6.03 3.16 17.26
CA GLU A 142 -7.49 3.13 17.41
C GLU A 142 -7.97 1.78 17.99
N ASN A 143 -7.48 0.67 17.44
CA ASN A 143 -7.82 -0.69 17.92
C ASN A 143 -7.34 -0.95 19.36
N ALA A 144 -6.18 -0.41 19.75
CA ALA A 144 -5.68 -0.54 21.11
C ALA A 144 -6.56 0.17 22.16
N HIS A 145 -7.24 1.26 21.77
CA HIS A 145 -8.20 1.94 22.65
C HIS A 145 -9.51 1.16 22.74
N SER A 146 -9.98 0.57 21.64
CA SER A 146 -11.23 -0.21 21.64
C SER A 146 -11.15 -1.48 22.47
N ASN A 147 -9.97 -2.12 22.56
CA ASN A 147 -9.79 -3.36 23.31
C ASN A 147 -9.66 -3.14 24.84
N ARG A 148 -9.60 -1.90 25.33
CA ARG A 148 -9.51 -1.63 26.78
C ARG A 148 -10.81 -1.90 27.54
N THR A 149 -11.94 -1.97 26.84
CA THR A 149 -13.25 -2.23 27.46
C THR A 149 -13.63 -3.71 27.51
N THR A 150 -12.84 -4.60 26.90
CA THR A 150 -13.12 -6.04 26.88
C THR A 150 -12.50 -6.74 28.09
N ASP A 151 -13.29 -7.62 28.73
CA ASP A 151 -12.91 -8.33 29.96
C ASP A 151 -11.55 -9.07 29.80
N PRO A 152 -10.55 -8.78 30.66
CA PRO A 152 -9.22 -9.39 30.60
C PRO A 152 -9.22 -10.92 30.79
N ARG A 153 -10.34 -11.55 31.17
CA ARG A 153 -10.44 -13.01 31.32
C ARG A 153 -10.50 -13.79 30.01
N VAL A 154 -10.83 -13.16 28.89
CA VAL A 154 -10.80 -13.82 27.59
C VAL A 154 -9.35 -13.84 27.09
N LYS A 155 -8.64 -14.94 27.33
CA LYS A 155 -7.32 -15.20 26.74
C LYS A 155 -7.46 -15.24 25.23
N SER A 156 -7.34 -14.09 24.57
CA SER A 156 -7.38 -13.99 23.12
C SER A 156 -6.15 -14.70 22.56
N SER A 157 -6.40 -15.74 21.77
CA SER A 157 -5.39 -16.29 20.86
C SER A 157 -4.74 -15.11 20.14
N LYS A 158 -3.42 -15.13 20.06
CA LYS A 158 -2.60 -14.07 19.46
C LYS A 158 -2.89 -14.00 17.96
N THR A 159 -4.03 -13.43 17.59
CA THR A 159 -4.43 -13.21 16.21
C THR A 159 -3.52 -12.13 15.67
N TYR A 160 -2.74 -12.47 14.65
CA TYR A 160 -1.91 -11.49 13.95
C TYR A 160 -2.84 -10.44 13.33
N LEU A 161 -2.83 -9.24 13.92
CA LEU A 161 -3.60 -8.14 13.38
C LEU A 161 -2.99 -7.71 12.04
N GLN A 162 -3.85 -7.59 11.04
CA GLN A 162 -3.52 -7.12 9.72
C GLN A 162 -4.36 -5.88 9.42
N TYR A 163 -3.70 -4.81 9.01
CA TYR A 163 -4.30 -3.53 8.68
C TYR A 163 -4.33 -3.38 7.17
N LYS A 164 -5.53 -3.39 6.58
CA LYS A 164 -5.74 -2.99 5.19
C LYS A 164 -5.76 -1.47 5.13
N VAL A 165 -4.81 -0.88 4.43
CA VAL A 165 -4.68 0.57 4.24
C VAL A 165 -4.70 0.90 2.76
N GLN A 166 -5.27 2.04 2.41
CA GLN A 166 -5.53 2.44 1.04
C GLN A 166 -5.21 3.91 0.83
N LEU A 167 -4.58 4.20 -0.31
CA LEU A 167 -4.18 5.54 -0.70
C LEU A 167 -4.59 5.82 -2.14
N LEU A 168 -5.41 6.86 -2.37
CA LEU A 168 -5.77 7.33 -3.69
C LEU A 168 -4.87 8.53 -4.06
N LYS A 169 -4.10 8.42 -5.15
CA LYS A 169 -3.23 9.47 -5.68
C LYS A 169 -3.71 9.90 -7.05
N SER A 170 -3.87 11.20 -7.24
CA SER A 170 -4.13 11.80 -8.57
C SER A 170 -2.80 12.11 -9.24
N VAL A 171 -2.62 11.64 -10.47
CA VAL A 171 -1.47 11.96 -11.32
C VAL A 171 -2.00 12.66 -12.56
N GLN A 172 -1.48 13.87 -12.79
CA GLN A 172 -1.79 14.62 -14.00
C GLN A 172 -0.81 14.21 -15.10
N MET A 173 -1.30 13.47 -16.09
CA MET A 173 -0.55 13.04 -17.27
C MET A 173 -0.86 14.00 -18.41
N GLY A 174 -0.07 15.08 -18.50
CA GLY A 174 -0.24 16.12 -19.52
C GLY A 174 -1.49 17.00 -19.32
N ILE A 175 -1.89 17.69 -20.40
CA ILE A 175 -2.93 18.73 -20.35
C ILE A 175 -4.34 18.15 -20.18
N ARG A 176 -4.57 16.89 -20.59
CA ARG A 176 -5.95 16.36 -20.78
C ARG A 176 -6.30 15.10 -19.99
N ARG A 177 -5.34 14.36 -19.42
CA ARG A 177 -5.64 13.09 -18.76
C ARG A 177 -5.27 13.15 -17.28
N LYS A 178 -6.30 13.06 -16.43
CA LYS A 178 -6.13 12.84 -15.00
C LYS A 178 -6.30 11.34 -14.77
N GLN A 179 -5.25 10.69 -14.32
CA GLN A 179 -5.33 9.29 -13.93
C GLN A 179 -5.29 9.21 -12.41
N LEU A 180 -6.15 8.36 -11.85
CA LEU A 180 -6.12 8.09 -10.42
C LEU A 180 -5.46 6.74 -10.21
N TRP A 181 -4.68 6.66 -9.15
CA TRP A 181 -3.97 5.46 -8.76
C TRP A 181 -4.39 5.10 -7.35
N LEU A 182 -4.95 3.90 -7.19
CA LEU A 182 -5.29 3.34 -5.89
C LEU A 182 -4.17 2.42 -5.46
N TYR A 183 -3.47 2.80 -4.39
CA TYR A 183 -2.49 1.97 -3.70
C TYR A 183 -3.18 1.28 -2.53
N THR A 184 -2.97 -0.02 -2.39
CA THR A 184 -3.49 -0.85 -1.30
C THR A 184 -2.34 -1.63 -0.68
N ALA A 185 -2.24 -1.61 0.65
CA ALA A 185 -1.27 -2.42 1.36
C ALA A 185 -1.89 -3.13 2.55
N PHE A 186 -1.30 -4.27 2.89
CA PHE A 186 -1.68 -5.06 4.06
C PHE A 186 -0.52 -5.05 5.04
N VAL A 187 -0.61 -4.20 6.05
CA VAL A 187 0.44 -4.00 7.05
C VAL A 187 0.16 -4.91 8.24
N THR A 188 1.11 -5.75 8.63
CA THR A 188 0.95 -6.63 9.79
C THR A 188 1.46 -5.95 11.06
N ASP A 189 0.95 -6.37 12.22
CA ASP A 189 1.49 -5.94 13.51
C ASP A 189 3.00 -6.26 13.64
N ALA A 190 3.43 -7.41 13.14
CA ALA A 190 4.84 -7.80 13.12
C ALA A 190 5.73 -6.86 12.28
N PHE A 191 5.17 -6.27 11.23
CA PHE A 191 5.85 -5.23 10.44
C PHE A 191 5.92 -3.91 11.20
N LEU A 192 4.84 -3.50 11.86
CA LEU A 192 4.84 -2.29 12.68
C LEU A 192 5.77 -2.43 13.90
N ASP A 193 5.86 -3.61 14.50
CA ASP A 193 6.78 -3.90 15.59
C ASP A 193 8.24 -3.86 15.12
N LYS A 194 8.53 -4.34 13.91
CA LYS A 194 9.86 -4.20 13.29
C LYS A 194 10.28 -2.73 13.15
N LEU A 195 9.34 -1.83 12.87
CA LEU A 195 9.61 -0.38 12.82
C LEU A 195 9.83 0.22 14.20
N ALA A 196 9.02 -0.20 15.18
CA ALA A 196 9.10 0.31 16.55
C ALA A 196 10.32 -0.23 17.32
N TYR A 197 10.74 -1.46 17.02
CA TYR A 197 11.81 -2.20 17.68
C TYR A 197 12.75 -2.83 16.63
N PRO A 198 13.63 -2.03 15.99
CA PRO A 198 14.51 -2.52 14.91
C PRO A 198 15.51 -3.60 15.34
N SER A 199 15.70 -3.80 16.64
CA SER A 199 16.53 -4.88 17.20
C SER A 199 15.86 -6.26 17.08
N GLN A 200 14.54 -6.32 16.99
CA GLN A 200 13.80 -7.57 16.90
C GLN A 200 13.86 -8.10 15.46
N ARG A 201 14.38 -9.33 15.31
CA ARG A 201 14.38 -10.01 14.00
C ARG A 201 12.95 -10.40 13.65
N SER A 202 12.39 -9.73 12.65
CA SER A 202 11.08 -10.03 12.06
C SER A 202 11.27 -10.17 10.56
N GLU A 203 10.82 -11.29 9.99
CA GLU A 203 10.86 -11.55 8.55
C GLU A 203 9.70 -10.87 7.79
N SER A 204 8.96 -10.00 8.46
CA SER A 204 7.89 -9.23 7.85
C SER A 204 8.40 -8.35 6.69
N HIS A 205 7.63 -8.39 5.62
CA HIS A 205 7.74 -7.55 4.42
C HIS A 205 6.44 -6.78 4.23
N LEU A 206 6.48 -5.75 3.39
CA LEU A 206 5.32 -4.94 3.06
C LEU A 206 5.07 -5.00 1.55
N ASP A 207 3.96 -5.58 1.14
CA ASP A 207 3.52 -5.55 -0.25
C ASP A 207 2.52 -4.41 -0.44
N ILE A 208 2.86 -3.51 -1.36
CA ILE A 208 2.01 -2.43 -1.81
C ILE A 208 1.56 -2.78 -3.23
N TRP A 209 0.26 -2.79 -3.43
CA TRP A 209 -0.35 -3.06 -4.73
C TRP A 209 -0.92 -1.77 -5.26
N TYR A 210 -0.77 -1.48 -6.54
CA TYR A 210 -1.41 -0.31 -7.15
C TYR A 210 -2.23 -0.68 -8.39
N ARG A 211 -3.29 0.09 -8.64
CA ARG A 211 -4.12 -0.04 -9.83
C ARG A 211 -4.51 1.33 -10.37
N GLY A 212 -4.46 1.47 -11.69
CA GLY A 212 -4.99 2.63 -12.40
C GLY A 212 -6.51 2.62 -12.46
N ILE A 213 -7.11 3.75 -12.10
CA ILE A 213 -8.54 4.04 -12.23
C ILE A 213 -8.66 5.18 -13.25
N GLU A 214 -9.33 4.89 -14.34
CA GLU A 214 -9.67 5.89 -15.34
C GLU A 214 -10.69 6.87 -14.75
N SER A 215 -10.44 8.17 -14.91
CA SER A 215 -11.39 9.20 -14.48
C SER A 215 -12.66 9.20 -15.33
N GLU A 216 -12.54 8.77 -16.58
CA GLU A 216 -13.63 8.74 -17.55
C GLU A 216 -14.09 7.31 -17.81
N PRO A 217 -15.39 7.08 -18.07
CA PRO A 217 -16.50 8.04 -17.96
C PRO A 217 -16.83 8.44 -16.50
N TYR A 218 -17.20 9.70 -16.25
CA TYR A 218 -17.41 10.24 -14.90
C TYR A 218 -18.62 9.63 -14.19
N GLU A 219 -19.60 9.14 -14.94
CA GLU A 219 -20.85 8.56 -14.44
C GLU A 219 -20.59 7.27 -13.66
N THR A 220 -19.66 6.44 -14.15
CA THR A 220 -19.31 5.17 -13.51
C THR A 220 -18.02 5.26 -12.71
N PHE A 221 -17.35 6.43 -12.70
CA PHE A 221 -16.14 6.67 -11.90
C PHE A 221 -16.34 6.33 -10.41
N PRO A 222 -17.42 6.77 -9.73
CA PRO A 222 -17.78 6.34 -8.39
C PRO A 222 -17.72 4.84 -8.14
N GLN A 223 -18.41 4.11 -9.02
CA GLN A 223 -18.54 2.67 -8.94
C GLN A 223 -17.19 1.99 -9.17
N ARG A 224 -16.40 2.48 -10.13
CA ARG A 224 -15.04 1.98 -10.40
C ARG A 224 -14.11 2.17 -9.20
N VAL A 225 -14.21 3.28 -8.47
CA VAL A 225 -13.41 3.50 -7.25
C VAL A 225 -13.82 2.53 -6.15
N ILE A 226 -15.11 2.38 -5.89
CA ILE A 226 -15.64 1.46 -4.88
C ILE A 226 -15.23 0.02 -5.21
N GLU A 227 -15.44 -0.40 -6.46
CA GLU A 227 -15.03 -1.72 -6.95
C GLU A 227 -13.52 -1.96 -6.77
N ALA A 228 -12.69 -0.97 -7.13
CA ALA A 228 -11.25 -1.04 -6.93
C ALA A 228 -10.87 -1.13 -5.44
N MET A 229 -11.59 -0.46 -4.54
CA MET A 229 -11.35 -0.54 -3.09
C MET A 229 -11.72 -1.90 -2.50
N HIS A 230 -12.76 -2.55 -3.02
CA HIS A 230 -13.19 -3.88 -2.56
C HIS A 230 -12.32 -5.02 -3.09
N HIS A 231 -11.62 -4.81 -4.20
CA HIS A 231 -10.72 -5.81 -4.74
C HIS A 231 -9.62 -6.19 -3.72
N ASN A 232 -9.55 -7.47 -3.37
CA ASN A 232 -8.55 -7.98 -2.44
C ASN A 232 -7.47 -8.74 -3.23
N PRO A 233 -6.26 -8.18 -3.39
CA PRO A 233 -5.22 -8.82 -4.19
C PRO A 233 -4.74 -10.16 -3.62
N ARG A 234 -4.97 -10.45 -2.33
CA ARG A 234 -4.62 -11.73 -1.70
C ARG A 234 -5.72 -12.80 -1.84
N GLY A 235 -6.88 -12.42 -2.38
CA GLY A 235 -8.12 -13.19 -2.31
C GLY A 235 -8.39 -14.12 -3.49
N GLU A 236 -7.57 -14.12 -4.54
CA GLU A 236 -7.58 -15.21 -5.53
C GLU A 236 -6.95 -16.44 -4.88
N LYS A 237 -7.74 -17.03 -3.97
CA LYS A 237 -7.62 -18.38 -3.49
C LYS A 237 -7.43 -19.19 -4.76
N ARG A 238 -6.19 -19.60 -5.02
CA ARG A 238 -5.85 -20.61 -6.02
C ARG A 238 -6.89 -21.68 -5.77
N ARG A 239 -7.90 -21.76 -6.65
CA ARG A 239 -8.81 -22.88 -6.65
C ARG A 239 -7.85 -24.01 -6.90
N GLY A 240 -7.45 -24.66 -5.81
CA GLY A 240 -6.75 -25.92 -5.89
C GLY A 240 -7.58 -26.71 -6.85
N GLY A 241 -6.95 -27.14 -7.94
CA GLY A 241 -7.49 -28.25 -8.68
C GLY A 241 -7.83 -29.27 -7.61
N ASP A 242 -9.11 -29.60 -7.54
CA ASP A 242 -9.52 -30.86 -6.96
C ASP A 242 -8.79 -31.89 -7.82
N ASP A 243 -7.56 -32.23 -7.39
CA ASP A 243 -6.92 -33.46 -7.81
C ASP A 243 -7.89 -34.54 -7.35
N GLU A 244 -8.66 -35.05 -8.32
CA GLU A 244 -9.34 -36.33 -8.25
C GLU A 244 -8.35 -37.34 -7.68
N LEU A 245 -8.40 -37.54 -6.36
CA LEU A 245 -7.96 -38.79 -5.77
C LEU A 245 -9.00 -39.83 -6.22
N GLU A 246 -8.76 -40.33 -7.42
CA GLU A 246 -9.34 -41.54 -7.97
C GLU A 246 -9.14 -42.65 -6.94
N ASN A 247 -10.24 -42.98 -6.26
CA ASN A 247 -10.38 -44.17 -5.42
C ASN A 247 -9.94 -45.40 -6.21
N GLN A 248 -8.77 -45.96 -5.90
CA GLN A 248 -8.45 -47.34 -6.21
C GLN A 248 -8.68 -48.20 -4.96
N ASP A 249 -9.92 -48.66 -4.81
CA ASP A 249 -10.28 -49.80 -3.98
C ASP A 249 -9.58 -51.06 -4.52
N GLY A 250 -8.49 -51.46 -3.87
CA GLY A 250 -7.85 -52.76 -4.07
C GLY A 250 -8.33 -53.76 -3.01
N PRO A 251 -8.86 -54.95 -3.38
CA PRO A 251 -9.33 -55.94 -2.42
C PRO A 251 -8.15 -56.64 -1.72
N GLN A 252 -8.07 -56.51 -0.39
CA GLN A 252 -7.13 -57.28 0.44
C GLN A 252 -7.62 -58.72 0.59
N SER A 253 -6.89 -59.65 -0.04
CA SER A 253 -7.04 -61.10 0.14
C SER A 253 -6.36 -61.54 1.44
N CYS A 254 -7.14 -61.99 2.41
CA CYS A 254 -6.67 -62.64 3.62
C CYS A 254 -6.39 -64.13 3.37
N THR A 255 -5.13 -64.52 3.20
CA THR A 255 -4.73 -65.94 3.25
C THR A 255 -4.36 -66.33 4.68
N ALA A 256 -5.19 -67.20 5.27
CA ALA A 256 -4.91 -67.90 6.51
C ALA A 256 -3.75 -68.90 6.33
N LYS A 257 -2.84 -68.97 7.31
CA LYS A 257 -1.88 -70.07 7.45
C LYS A 257 -2.18 -70.84 8.73
N ARG A 258 -2.21 -72.16 8.54
CA ARG A 258 -2.34 -73.26 9.52
C ARG A 258 -1.21 -73.29 10.52
#